data_AF-A0A9Q4BSI6-F1
#
_entry.id   AF-A0A9Q4BSI6-F1
#
_cell.length_a   1.000
_cell.length_b   1.000
_cell.length_c   1.000
_cell.angle_alpha   90.00
_cell.angle_beta   90.00
_cell.angle_gamma   90.00
#
_symmetry.space_group_name_H-M   'P 1'
#
loop_
_entity.id
_entity.type
_entity.pdbx_description
1 polymer ?
#
loop_
_entity_poly.entity_id
_entity_poly.type
_entity_poly.pdbx_seq_one_letter_code
_entity_poly.pdbx_strand_id
1 'polypeptide(L)'
;MNLRSILSVLGGGSDEISADYFNVNKIRKDFPILGLMIKGKKLIYLDNAATTQKPEMVIQSIQEYYHKVNSNINRGVHYLSEHATLAYENARRKVRDYINAKAAHEIIFLRGATEAINLVAYSYGRMHVKEGDEVLITAMEHHANIVPWQVLCKEKNAALKIIPMDANGELILDNLDSLINEKTKIVSIVQVSNSLGTINPVKTIIAKAHQKGVPVLVDGSQGIPHGSVDVQDMDCDFYVFSGHKLYGPTGIGVLYGKSALLDSMDPYQTGGDMIKLVTFENTTYNDVPYKFEAGTQNIEGAIGLGAAIDYLNSIPFQQAIRHEHELLYYAENRIRELEGIQIIGNAKKKAPVISLVMDGLHPHDIGTLLDADGIAIRTGHHCTQPVMQFFKVPATARISIAFYNTKEEIDQLVCSLRKVMEFKQTGSRQSLQSERINEIYQETIVEHDRNPRNFKVCFECSHSDEGFNPFCGDHIVLYLNIENNVIRDITFQGELCAISKSSASIMTGMLMGKTLKEAEGMYNKFHSAFNSGNVTKIKNGNLGELAIFSSIQNSPARMKCAYLPWQTMTNLISHIGTLTAEQHNYEV
;
A
#
# COMPACT_ATOMS: atom_id res chain seq x y z
N MET A 1 -13.50 20.69 17.96
CA MET A 1 -12.77 20.17 19.14
C MET A 1 -11.47 20.96 19.28
N ASN A 2 -11.09 21.39 20.48
CA ASN A 2 -10.01 22.37 20.69
C ASN A 2 -8.62 21.75 20.39
N LEU A 3 -7.79 22.43 19.59
CA LEU A 3 -6.47 22.00 19.10
C LEU A 3 -5.54 21.45 20.21
N ARG A 4 -5.72 21.94 21.44
CA ARG A 4 -5.00 21.50 22.65
C ARG A 4 -5.19 20.02 23.00
N SER A 5 -6.34 19.42 22.67
CA SER A 5 -6.63 18.01 23.00
C SER A 5 -5.97 16.98 22.07
N ILE A 6 -5.50 17.41 20.89
CA ILE A 6 -4.72 16.58 19.97
C ILE A 6 -3.24 16.63 20.37
N LEU A 7 -2.74 17.82 20.71
CA LEU A 7 -1.36 18.04 21.17
C LEU A 7 -1.01 17.28 22.46
N SER A 8 -1.97 17.07 23.37
CA SER A 8 -1.74 16.30 24.60
C SER A 8 -1.60 14.78 24.36
N VAL A 9 -2.00 14.28 23.18
CA VAL A 9 -1.82 12.86 22.79
C VAL A 9 -0.55 12.65 21.97
N LEU A 10 0.07 13.73 21.49
CA LEU A 10 1.34 13.73 20.74
C LEU A 10 2.53 14.31 21.55
N GLY A 11 2.40 14.42 22.88
CA GLY A 11 3.55 14.65 23.78
C GLY A 11 4.17 16.06 23.79
N GLY A 12 3.39 17.13 23.65
CA GLY A 12 3.91 18.50 23.70
C GLY A 12 3.88 19.14 25.09
N GLY A 13 5.03 19.24 25.77
CA GLY A 13 5.26 20.14 26.91
C GLY A 13 5.36 21.61 26.46
N SER A 14 4.94 22.52 27.34
CA SER A 14 4.98 23.96 27.12
C SER A 14 6.35 24.54 27.50
N ASP A 15 7.18 24.89 26.52
CA ASP A 15 8.34 25.75 26.75
C ASP A 15 8.65 26.65 25.52
N GLU A 16 9.00 27.89 25.87
CA GLU A 16 9.48 29.08 25.15
C GLU A 16 9.55 29.08 23.60
N ILE A 17 8.86 30.06 23.00
CA ILE A 17 8.81 30.34 21.56
C ILE A 17 10.16 30.93 21.10
N SER A 18 11.02 30.07 20.56
CA SER A 18 12.11 30.44 19.66
C SER A 18 11.58 30.77 18.25
N ALA A 19 12.14 31.82 17.64
CA ALA A 19 11.64 32.56 16.48
C ALA A 19 11.99 31.95 15.10
N ASP A 20 11.85 30.63 14.92
CA ASP A 20 11.88 30.01 13.59
C ASP A 20 10.48 29.51 13.22
N TYR A 21 9.79 30.28 12.37
CA TYR A 21 8.45 29.98 11.85
C TYR A 21 8.53 28.96 10.70
N PHE A 22 7.65 27.95 10.70
CA PHE A 22 7.56 26.97 9.61
C PHE A 22 7.14 27.65 8.30
N ASN A 23 8.07 27.73 7.34
CA ASN A 23 7.82 28.29 6.03
C ASN A 23 7.86 27.19 4.96
N VAL A 24 6.67 26.74 4.54
CA VAL A 24 6.51 25.69 3.53
C VAL A 24 7.24 26.00 2.22
N ASN A 25 7.29 27.26 1.77
CA ASN A 25 7.97 27.63 0.53
C ASN A 25 9.49 27.51 0.62
N LYS A 26 10.06 27.65 1.83
CA LYS A 26 11.48 27.39 2.08
C LYS A 26 11.73 25.88 2.06
N ILE A 27 10.93 25.12 2.82
CA ILE A 27 11.01 23.65 2.91
C ILE A 27 10.91 22.98 1.54
N ARG A 28 9.99 23.42 0.69
CA ARG A 28 9.80 22.87 -0.66
C ARG A 28 11.05 22.94 -1.53
N LYS A 29 11.94 23.92 -1.31
CA LYS A 29 13.20 24.02 -2.06
C LYS A 29 14.17 22.90 -1.74
N ASP A 30 14.02 22.27 -0.58
CA ASP A 30 14.85 21.13 -0.18
C ASP A 30 14.45 19.86 -0.95
N PHE A 31 13.26 19.82 -1.58
CA PHE A 31 12.76 18.67 -2.32
C PHE A 31 12.82 18.92 -3.83
N PRO A 32 13.94 18.61 -4.50
CA PRO A 32 14.15 18.99 -5.90
C PRO A 32 13.07 18.46 -6.86
N ILE A 33 12.52 17.28 -6.57
CA ILE A 33 11.49 16.64 -7.40
C ILE A 33 10.17 17.42 -7.47
N LEU A 34 9.86 18.26 -6.47
CA LEU A 34 8.64 19.08 -6.46
C LEU A 34 8.67 20.21 -7.51
N GLY A 35 9.85 20.49 -8.09
CA GLY A 35 10.01 21.44 -9.17
C GLY A 35 9.69 20.89 -10.57
N LEU A 36 9.36 19.60 -10.69
CA LEU A 36 9.12 18.97 -11.99
C LEU A 36 7.83 19.47 -12.67
N MET A 37 7.86 19.47 -14.00
CA MET A 37 6.72 19.72 -14.86
C MET A 37 6.20 18.40 -15.43
N ILE A 38 4.97 18.03 -15.11
CA ILE A 38 4.27 16.85 -15.61
C ILE A 38 3.23 17.30 -16.63
N LYS A 39 3.38 16.90 -17.89
CA LYS A 39 2.46 17.27 -18.99
C LYS A 39 2.22 18.78 -19.10
N GLY A 40 3.28 19.56 -18.91
CA GLY A 40 3.22 21.03 -18.95
C GLY A 40 2.63 21.70 -17.71
N LYS A 41 2.30 20.95 -16.64
CA LYS A 41 1.79 21.47 -15.36
C LYS A 41 2.78 21.18 -14.24
N LYS A 42 2.80 22.01 -13.20
CA LYS A 42 3.65 21.77 -12.01
C LYS A 42 3.18 20.50 -11.29
N LEU A 43 4.11 19.67 -10.82
CA LEU A 43 3.78 18.49 -10.03
C LEU A 43 3.07 18.90 -8.72
N ILE A 44 1.91 18.29 -8.47
CA ILE A 44 1.24 18.30 -7.17
C ILE A 44 1.27 16.86 -6.65
N TYR A 45 2.17 16.60 -5.69
CA TYR A 45 2.38 15.24 -5.18
C TYR A 45 1.60 14.99 -3.89
N LEU A 46 0.56 14.15 -3.98
CA LEU A 46 -0.37 13.81 -2.90
C LEU A 46 -0.47 12.28 -2.67
N ASP A 47 0.57 11.51 -2.99
CA ASP A 47 0.69 10.06 -2.72
C ASP A 47 1.75 9.74 -1.64
N ASN A 48 1.88 10.62 -0.65
CA ASN A 48 2.87 10.53 0.42
C ASN A 48 2.73 9.29 1.30
N ALA A 49 1.49 8.78 1.48
CA ALA A 49 1.25 7.55 2.24
C ALA A 49 1.71 6.29 1.50
N ALA A 50 1.97 6.34 0.19
CA ALA A 50 2.68 5.28 -0.51
C ALA A 50 4.19 5.44 -0.35
N THR A 51 4.72 6.63 -0.66
CA THR A 51 6.12 6.99 -0.40
C THR A 51 6.24 8.51 -0.34
N THR A 52 7.14 9.01 0.49
CA THR A 52 7.45 10.45 0.53
C THR A 52 8.53 10.81 -0.49
N GLN A 53 8.65 12.09 -0.81
CA GLN A 53 9.80 12.62 -1.55
C GLN A 53 11.01 12.80 -0.64
N LYS A 54 12.19 13.02 -1.23
CA LYS A 54 13.48 13.04 -0.51
C LYS A 54 14.05 14.45 -0.49
N PRO A 55 14.46 14.97 0.66
CA PRO A 55 15.17 16.23 0.71
C PRO A 55 16.58 16.04 0.14
N GLU A 56 17.16 17.11 -0.38
CA GLU A 56 18.49 17.15 -0.98
C GLU A 56 19.56 16.62 -0.02
N MET A 57 19.42 16.92 1.29
CA MET A 57 20.29 16.41 2.36
C MET A 57 20.39 14.87 2.36
N VAL A 58 19.29 14.16 2.11
CA VAL A 58 19.27 12.70 2.05
C VAL A 58 19.96 12.21 0.79
N ILE A 59 19.66 12.83 -0.36
CA ILE A 59 20.26 12.47 -1.65
C ILE A 59 21.78 12.64 -1.59
N GLN A 60 22.24 13.77 -1.06
CA GLN A 60 23.66 14.08 -0.90
C GLN A 60 24.34 13.09 0.05
N SER A 61 23.72 12.73 1.18
CA SER A 61 24.33 11.78 2.12
C SER A 61 24.65 10.41 1.48
N ILE A 62 23.76 9.92 0.61
CA ILE A 62 23.95 8.67 -0.14
C ILE A 62 25.07 8.83 -1.17
N GLN A 63 25.09 9.95 -1.92
CA GLN A 63 26.15 10.24 -2.87
C GLN A 63 27.51 10.34 -2.18
N GLU A 64 27.58 11.04 -1.04
CA GLU A 64 28.80 11.21 -0.27
C GLU A 64 29.33 9.88 0.27
N TYR A 65 28.46 8.99 0.75
CA TYR A 65 28.84 7.64 1.12
C TYR A 65 29.58 6.93 -0.03
N TYR A 66 28.97 6.88 -1.22
CA TYR A 66 29.55 6.21 -2.37
C TYR A 66 30.84 6.86 -2.88
N HIS A 67 30.94 8.19 -2.81
CA HIS A 67 32.12 8.91 -3.27
C HIS A 67 33.29 8.88 -2.29
N LYS A 68 33.04 8.82 -0.97
CA LYS A 68 34.07 9.10 0.04
C LYS A 68 34.40 7.93 0.95
N VAL A 69 33.43 7.07 1.29
CA VAL A 69 33.60 6.10 2.40
C VAL A 69 33.03 4.70 2.14
N ASN A 70 32.52 4.40 0.94
CA ASN A 70 31.94 3.09 0.63
C ASN A 70 32.92 1.93 0.89
N SER A 71 32.49 1.02 1.76
CA SER A 71 33.11 -0.27 2.00
C SER A 71 32.15 -1.16 2.78
N ASN A 72 32.45 -2.45 2.89
CA ASN A 72 31.70 -3.32 3.79
C ASN A 72 32.00 -2.97 5.27
N ILE A 73 31.06 -3.24 6.15
CA ILE A 73 31.11 -2.84 7.57
C ILE A 73 31.60 -3.98 8.49
N ASN A 74 31.77 -3.66 9.77
CA ASN A 74 32.12 -4.54 10.89
C ASN A 74 33.59 -4.99 10.91
N ARG A 75 34.00 -5.95 10.08
CA ARG A 75 35.25 -6.72 10.29
C ARG A 75 36.48 -6.14 9.57
N GLY A 76 36.33 -5.05 8.82
CA GLY A 76 37.43 -4.41 8.11
C GLY A 76 38.25 -3.51 9.03
N VAL A 77 39.57 -3.68 9.02
CA VAL A 77 40.53 -2.88 9.81
C VAL A 77 41.11 -1.68 9.03
N HIS A 78 40.64 -1.47 7.80
CA HIS A 78 41.12 -0.38 6.96
C HIS A 78 40.20 0.84 7.08
N TYR A 79 40.78 2.02 6.85
CA TYR A 79 40.11 3.33 6.98
C TYR A 79 38.66 3.35 6.46
N LEU A 80 38.43 2.95 5.20
CA LEU A 80 37.07 3.00 4.62
C LEU A 80 36.04 2.13 5.36
N SER A 81 36.43 0.95 5.86
CA SER A 81 35.50 0.05 6.57
C SER A 81 35.18 0.58 7.96
N GLU A 82 36.17 1.13 8.67
CA GLU A 82 35.96 1.78 9.97
C GLU A 82 35.01 2.98 9.84
N HIS A 83 35.23 3.83 8.83
CA HIS A 83 34.39 5.00 8.58
C HIS A 83 32.97 4.62 8.11
N ALA A 84 32.82 3.61 7.24
CA ALA A 84 31.50 3.09 6.86
C ALA A 84 30.74 2.51 8.05
N THR A 85 31.43 1.73 8.90
CA THR A 85 30.85 1.13 10.11
C THR A 85 30.39 2.21 11.09
N LEU A 86 31.23 3.23 11.32
CA LEU A 86 30.87 4.35 12.17
C LEU A 86 29.64 5.10 11.64
N ALA A 87 29.57 5.35 10.33
CA ALA A 87 28.42 6.03 9.71
C ALA A 87 27.12 5.20 9.84
N TYR A 88 27.22 3.88 9.65
CA TYR A 88 26.10 2.95 9.80
C TYR A 88 25.59 2.89 11.25
N GLU A 89 26.48 2.74 12.23
CA GLU A 89 26.11 2.71 13.65
C GLU A 89 25.67 4.09 14.18
N ASN A 90 26.18 5.18 13.61
CA ASN A 90 25.65 6.53 13.88
C ASN A 90 24.19 6.63 13.41
N ALA A 91 23.85 6.08 12.25
CA ALA A 91 22.46 6.06 11.78
C ALA A 91 21.55 5.26 12.73
N ARG A 92 22.03 4.12 13.25
CA ARG A 92 21.32 3.35 14.28
C ARG A 92 21.04 4.17 15.53
N ARG A 93 22.04 4.92 16.01
CA ARG A 93 21.89 5.83 17.17
C ARG A 93 20.90 6.96 16.90
N LYS A 94 20.89 7.53 15.69
CA LYS A 94 19.89 8.53 15.29
C LYS A 94 18.47 7.97 15.31
N VAL A 95 18.28 6.74 14.81
CA VAL A 95 16.98 6.06 14.89
C VAL A 95 16.56 5.83 16.34
N ARG A 96 17.47 5.33 17.18
CA ARG A 96 17.23 5.17 18.63
C ARG A 96 16.74 6.48 19.24
N ASP A 97 17.45 7.57 19.01
CA ASP A 97 17.12 8.88 19.58
C ASP A 97 15.79 9.40 19.05
N TYR A 98 15.53 9.23 17.76
CA TYR A 98 14.32 9.71 17.10
C TYR A 98 13.03 9.07 17.64
N ILE A 99 13.07 7.78 17.97
CA ILE A 99 11.91 7.06 18.54
C ILE A 99 11.95 6.96 20.06
N ASN A 100 12.96 7.58 20.69
CA ASN A 100 13.27 7.46 22.11
C ASN A 100 13.41 6.00 22.59
N ALA A 101 14.16 5.15 21.89
CA ALA A 101 14.49 3.80 22.36
C ALA A 101 15.58 3.83 23.44
N LYS A 102 15.61 2.83 24.34
CA LYS A 102 16.57 2.80 25.46
C LYS A 102 18.00 2.57 25.01
N ALA A 103 18.17 1.71 24.01
CA ALA A 103 19.50 1.34 23.54
C ALA A 103 19.55 1.18 22.02
N ALA A 104 20.74 1.39 21.44
CA ALA A 104 20.93 1.33 19.99
C ALA A 104 20.77 -0.11 19.46
N HIS A 105 21.14 -1.13 20.25
CA HIS A 105 20.96 -2.52 19.85
C HIS A 105 19.50 -2.95 19.77
N GLU A 106 18.56 -2.19 20.36
CA GLU A 106 17.12 -2.44 20.20
C GLU A 106 16.63 -2.10 18.79
N ILE A 107 17.47 -1.48 17.95
CA ILE A 107 17.16 -1.09 16.58
C ILE A 107 17.80 -2.08 15.62
N ILE A 108 16.97 -2.75 14.82
CA ILE A 108 17.38 -3.69 13.77
C ILE A 108 17.02 -3.10 12.40
N PHE A 109 17.99 -3.04 11.50
CA PHE A 109 17.78 -2.60 10.12
C PHE A 109 17.36 -3.74 9.21
N LEU A 110 16.32 -3.50 8.42
CA LEU A 110 15.73 -4.46 7.48
C LEU A 110 15.35 -3.73 6.18
N ARG A 111 14.76 -4.42 5.20
CA ARG A 111 14.33 -3.81 3.93
C ARG A 111 13.12 -2.89 4.06
N GLY A 112 12.33 -3.04 5.12
CA GLY A 112 11.09 -2.29 5.37
C GLY A 112 10.29 -2.86 6.53
N ALA A 113 9.22 -2.16 6.93
CA ALA A 113 8.29 -2.60 7.98
C ALA A 113 7.69 -4.00 7.71
N THR A 114 7.45 -4.35 6.45
CA THR A 114 6.98 -5.69 6.07
C THR A 114 7.95 -6.78 6.50
N GLU A 115 9.25 -6.60 6.27
CA GLU A 115 10.26 -7.58 6.68
C GLU A 115 10.40 -7.60 8.21
N ALA A 116 10.27 -6.45 8.88
CA ALA A 116 10.23 -6.35 10.33
C ALA A 116 9.08 -7.15 10.97
N ILE A 117 7.86 -7.03 10.43
CA ILE A 117 6.71 -7.81 10.93
C ILE A 117 6.93 -9.30 10.66
N ASN A 118 7.47 -9.67 9.50
CA ASN A 118 7.79 -11.07 9.19
C ASN A 118 8.85 -11.64 10.14
N LEU A 119 9.87 -10.86 10.51
CA LEU A 119 10.87 -11.26 11.50
C LEU A 119 10.18 -11.60 12.83
N VAL A 120 9.32 -10.72 13.35
CA VAL A 120 8.62 -10.97 14.62
C VAL A 120 7.67 -12.16 14.51
N ALA A 121 6.88 -12.27 13.44
CA ALA A 121 5.99 -13.41 13.24
C ALA A 121 6.75 -14.74 13.11
N TYR A 122 7.89 -14.74 12.40
CA TYR A 122 8.71 -15.93 12.20
C TYR A 122 9.45 -16.34 13.47
N SER A 123 10.10 -15.39 14.15
CA SER A 123 10.95 -15.67 15.29
C SER A 123 10.11 -15.77 16.57
N TYR A 124 9.62 -14.64 17.10
CA TYR A 124 8.79 -14.62 18.30
C TYR A 124 7.52 -15.47 18.13
N GLY A 125 6.81 -15.26 17.02
CA GLY A 125 5.54 -15.95 16.78
C GLY A 125 5.67 -17.48 16.78
N ARG A 126 6.68 -18.06 16.13
CA ARG A 126 6.85 -19.53 16.09
C ARG A 126 7.27 -20.14 17.42
N MET A 127 7.94 -19.37 18.28
CA MET A 127 8.33 -19.80 19.62
C MET A 127 7.15 -19.82 20.59
N HIS A 128 6.24 -18.86 20.47
CA HIS A 128 5.22 -18.60 21.48
C HIS A 128 3.80 -19.03 21.10
N VAL A 129 3.45 -19.08 19.81
CA VAL A 129 2.12 -19.49 19.34
C VAL A 129 2.06 -21.01 19.16
N LYS A 130 1.06 -21.63 19.78
CA LYS A 130 0.77 -23.06 19.71
C LYS A 130 -0.64 -23.33 19.18
N GLU A 131 -0.98 -24.60 19.03
CA GLU A 131 -2.33 -25.02 18.63
C GLU A 131 -3.38 -24.50 19.61
N GLY A 132 -4.45 -23.91 19.06
CA GLY A 132 -5.56 -23.33 19.83
C GLY A 132 -5.29 -21.94 20.42
N ASP A 133 -4.09 -21.38 20.25
CA ASP A 133 -3.77 -20.01 20.65
C ASP A 133 -4.35 -18.97 19.68
N GLU A 134 -4.26 -17.69 20.06
CA GLU A 134 -4.82 -16.56 19.31
C GLU A 134 -3.75 -15.48 19.03
N VAL A 135 -3.77 -14.94 17.80
CA VAL A 135 -3.09 -13.70 17.42
C VAL A 135 -4.17 -12.64 17.19
N LEU A 136 -4.04 -11.47 17.81
CA LEU A 136 -5.03 -10.40 17.69
C LEU A 136 -4.50 -9.26 16.82
N ILE A 137 -5.28 -8.86 15.80
CA ILE A 137 -4.99 -7.70 14.94
C ILE A 137 -6.18 -6.75 14.84
N THR A 138 -6.06 -5.60 14.18
CA THR A 138 -7.22 -4.71 13.93
C THR A 138 -7.90 -4.97 12.59
N ALA A 139 -9.14 -4.47 12.43
CA ALA A 139 -9.86 -4.54 11.15
C ALA A 139 -9.26 -3.66 10.04
N MET A 140 -8.33 -2.76 10.37
CA MET A 140 -7.76 -1.76 9.47
C MET A 140 -6.27 -1.96 9.18
N GLU A 141 -5.76 -3.17 9.44
CA GLU A 141 -4.36 -3.51 9.16
C GLU A 141 -4.03 -3.40 7.66
N HIS A 142 -2.81 -2.95 7.39
CA HIS A 142 -2.18 -3.13 6.09
C HIS A 142 -1.88 -4.62 5.87
N HIS A 143 -1.89 -5.10 4.61
CA HIS A 143 -1.64 -6.51 4.28
C HIS A 143 -0.33 -7.05 4.88
N ALA A 144 0.70 -6.21 4.98
CA ALA A 144 1.97 -6.52 5.65
C ALA A 144 1.83 -6.90 7.14
N ASN A 145 0.78 -6.43 7.81
CA ASN A 145 0.42 -6.76 9.19
C ASN A 145 -0.80 -7.69 9.28
N ILE A 146 -1.13 -8.41 8.19
CA ILE A 146 -2.16 -9.46 8.16
C ILE A 146 -1.53 -10.79 7.74
N VAL A 147 -0.89 -10.80 6.57
CA VAL A 147 -0.43 -12.03 5.91
C VAL A 147 0.58 -12.82 6.75
N PRO A 148 1.59 -12.21 7.40
CA PRO A 148 2.53 -12.98 8.23
C PRO A 148 1.84 -13.73 9.36
N TRP A 149 0.84 -13.10 10.00
CA TRP A 149 0.07 -13.71 11.07
C TRP A 149 -0.87 -14.80 10.57
N GLN A 150 -1.47 -14.65 9.39
CA GLN A 150 -2.26 -15.71 8.75
C GLN A 150 -1.41 -16.95 8.46
N VAL A 151 -0.20 -16.76 7.93
CA VAL A 151 0.75 -17.86 7.67
C VAL A 151 1.11 -18.57 8.98
N LEU A 152 1.47 -17.82 10.02
CA LEU A 152 1.78 -18.37 11.34
C LEU A 152 0.59 -19.13 11.94
N CYS A 153 -0.61 -18.53 11.92
CA CYS A 153 -1.81 -19.14 12.46
C CYS A 153 -2.14 -20.45 11.74
N LYS A 154 -2.01 -20.48 10.40
CA LYS A 154 -2.19 -21.69 9.61
C LYS A 154 -1.14 -22.76 9.94
N GLU A 155 0.12 -22.38 10.10
CA GLU A 155 1.21 -23.30 10.47
C GLU A 155 1.00 -23.94 11.85
N LYS A 156 0.52 -23.15 12.81
CA LYS A 156 0.40 -23.56 14.22
C LYS A 156 -0.98 -24.06 14.62
N ASN A 157 -1.95 -24.11 13.71
CA ASN A 157 -3.38 -24.35 14.04
C ASN A 157 -3.88 -23.37 15.13
N ALA A 158 -3.52 -22.10 15.00
CA ALA A 158 -3.96 -20.99 15.86
C ALA A 158 -5.00 -20.13 15.15
N ALA A 159 -5.68 -19.25 15.89
CA ALA A 159 -6.72 -18.37 15.34
C ALA A 159 -6.24 -16.93 15.21
N LEU A 160 -6.57 -16.30 14.07
CA LEU A 160 -6.42 -14.85 13.90
C LEU A 160 -7.73 -14.17 14.33
N LYS A 161 -7.66 -13.34 15.38
CA LYS A 161 -8.77 -12.56 15.92
C LYS A 161 -8.64 -11.10 15.49
N ILE A 162 -9.78 -10.42 15.35
CA ILE A 162 -9.85 -9.06 14.81
C ILE A 162 -10.54 -8.12 15.82
N ILE A 163 -9.92 -6.99 16.13
CA ILE A 163 -10.57 -5.84 16.78
C ILE A 163 -11.37 -5.11 15.71
N PRO A 164 -12.71 -5.10 15.79
CA PRO A 164 -13.56 -4.51 14.75
C PRO A 164 -13.45 -2.98 14.73
N MET A 165 -13.90 -2.39 13.62
CA MET A 165 -14.05 -0.93 13.47
C MET A 165 -15.51 -0.56 13.19
N ASP A 166 -15.86 0.69 13.48
CA ASP A 166 -17.18 1.26 13.22
C ASP A 166 -17.27 1.90 11.81
N ALA A 167 -18.45 2.43 11.48
CA ALA A 167 -18.69 3.10 10.20
C ALA A 167 -17.91 4.42 10.03
N ASN A 168 -17.37 5.00 11.11
CA ASN A 168 -16.48 6.16 11.03
C ASN A 168 -15.02 5.75 10.78
N GLY A 169 -14.71 4.46 10.84
CA GLY A 169 -13.34 3.95 10.76
C GLY A 169 -12.58 4.10 12.08
N GLU A 170 -13.27 4.10 13.22
CA GLU A 170 -12.68 4.04 14.57
C GLU A 170 -12.74 2.61 15.12
N LEU A 171 -11.73 2.18 15.89
CA LEU A 171 -11.75 0.86 16.53
C LEU A 171 -12.81 0.79 17.64
N ILE A 172 -13.54 -0.32 17.70
CA ILE A 172 -14.52 -0.60 18.74
C ILE A 172 -13.81 -1.35 19.88
N LEU A 173 -13.54 -0.64 20.98
CA LEU A 173 -12.71 -1.14 22.08
C LEU A 173 -13.50 -1.69 23.29
N ASP A 174 -14.84 -1.64 23.25
CA ASP A 174 -15.69 -1.99 24.40
C ASP A 174 -15.45 -3.44 24.89
N ASN A 175 -15.15 -4.36 23.98
CA ASN A 175 -14.94 -5.78 24.27
C ASN A 175 -13.46 -6.20 24.28
N LEU A 176 -12.53 -5.24 24.43
CA LEU A 176 -11.10 -5.54 24.34
C LEU A 176 -10.63 -6.54 25.41
N ASP A 177 -11.23 -6.51 26.61
CA ASP A 177 -10.90 -7.46 27.70
C ASP A 177 -11.31 -8.90 27.39
N SER A 178 -12.30 -9.09 26.51
CA SER A 178 -12.72 -10.42 26.04
C SER A 178 -11.87 -10.87 24.85
N LEU A 179 -11.42 -9.94 24.00
CA LEU A 179 -10.61 -10.24 22.82
C LEU A 179 -9.16 -10.58 23.18
N ILE A 180 -8.59 -9.87 24.15
CA ILE A 180 -7.29 -10.21 24.72
C ILE A 180 -7.57 -11.15 25.89
N ASN A 181 -7.23 -12.43 25.79
CA ASN A 181 -7.50 -13.46 26.79
C ASN A 181 -6.26 -14.36 26.97
N GLU A 182 -6.38 -15.43 27.76
CA GLU A 182 -5.29 -16.37 28.07
C GLU A 182 -4.71 -17.09 26.84
N LYS A 183 -5.48 -17.18 25.75
CA LYS A 183 -5.05 -17.75 24.47
C LYS A 183 -4.32 -16.73 23.60
N THR A 184 -4.49 -15.44 23.84
CA THR A 184 -3.82 -14.40 23.06
C THR A 184 -2.32 -14.40 23.36
N LYS A 185 -1.49 -14.63 22.35
CA LYS A 185 -0.02 -14.69 22.51
C LYS A 185 0.71 -13.48 21.98
N ILE A 186 0.08 -12.72 21.09
CA ILE A 186 0.59 -11.44 20.62
C ILE A 186 -0.55 -10.60 20.06
N VAL A 187 -0.47 -9.29 20.29
CA VAL A 187 -1.34 -8.29 19.69
C VAL A 187 -0.51 -7.51 18.66
N SER A 188 -0.98 -7.40 17.41
CA SER A 188 -0.29 -6.62 16.38
C SER A 188 -1.24 -5.59 15.78
N ILE A 189 -0.96 -4.30 16.00
CA ILE A 189 -1.90 -3.21 15.71
C ILE A 189 -1.26 -2.09 14.90
N VAL A 190 -2.01 -1.52 13.96
CA VAL A 190 -1.60 -0.31 13.25
C VAL A 190 -1.77 0.95 14.10
N GLN A 191 -0.76 1.82 14.13
CA GLN A 191 -0.84 3.10 14.83
C GLN A 191 -1.70 4.12 14.07
N VAL A 192 -1.50 4.21 12.76
CA VAL A 192 -2.23 5.11 11.86
C VAL A 192 -2.64 4.35 10.59
N SER A 193 -3.94 4.30 10.30
CA SER A 193 -4.44 3.64 9.08
C SER A 193 -3.94 4.35 7.82
N ASN A 194 -3.31 3.62 6.90
CA ASN A 194 -2.83 4.18 5.64
C ASN A 194 -3.94 4.49 4.62
N SER A 195 -5.16 4.05 4.88
CA SER A 195 -6.32 4.27 4.00
C SER A 195 -7.27 5.27 4.62
N LEU A 196 -7.56 5.14 5.92
CA LEU A 196 -8.55 5.98 6.60
C LEU A 196 -7.91 7.19 7.27
N GLY A 197 -6.59 7.19 7.50
CA GLY A 197 -5.92 8.19 8.31
C GLY A 197 -6.19 8.10 9.81
N THR A 198 -7.08 7.20 10.27
CA THR A 198 -7.42 7.01 11.69
C THR A 198 -6.17 6.84 12.54
N ILE A 199 -6.03 7.67 13.59
CA ILE A 199 -4.99 7.54 14.61
C ILE A 199 -5.57 6.71 15.76
N ASN A 200 -5.04 5.50 15.95
CA ASN A 200 -5.53 4.54 16.93
C ASN A 200 -4.98 4.82 18.34
N PRO A 201 -5.76 4.55 19.40
CA PRO A 201 -5.32 4.72 20.79
C PRO A 201 -4.42 3.55 21.24
N VAL A 202 -3.24 3.42 20.62
CA VAL A 202 -2.33 2.27 20.81
C VAL A 202 -1.93 2.07 22.27
N LYS A 203 -1.67 3.15 23.03
CA LYS A 203 -1.34 3.07 24.47
C LYS A 203 -2.41 2.37 25.30
N THR A 204 -3.68 2.64 25.02
CA THR A 204 -4.80 2.00 25.71
C THR A 204 -4.81 0.50 25.43
N ILE A 205 -4.55 0.11 24.18
CA ILE A 205 -4.52 -1.31 23.77
C ILE A 205 -3.31 -2.02 24.39
N ILE A 206 -2.14 -1.38 24.39
CA ILE A 206 -0.91 -1.90 25.00
C ILE A 206 -1.11 -2.14 26.49
N ALA A 207 -1.63 -1.15 27.23
CA ALA A 207 -1.89 -1.29 28.66
C ALA A 207 -2.83 -2.47 28.96
N LYS A 208 -3.86 -2.69 28.14
CA LYS A 208 -4.78 -3.83 28.26
C LYS A 208 -4.11 -5.17 27.97
N ALA A 209 -3.25 -5.23 26.94
CA ALA A 209 -2.49 -6.42 26.58
C ALA A 209 -1.51 -6.82 27.68
N HIS A 210 -0.78 -5.84 28.22
CA HIS A 210 0.21 -6.04 29.27
C HIS A 210 -0.38 -6.49 30.60
N GLN A 211 -1.60 -6.07 30.94
CA GLN A 211 -2.33 -6.61 32.10
C GLN A 211 -2.51 -8.13 32.04
N LYS A 212 -2.46 -8.72 30.83
CA LYS A 212 -2.54 -10.16 30.60
C LYS A 212 -1.20 -10.78 30.21
N GLY A 213 -0.10 -10.03 30.29
CA GLY A 213 1.24 -10.49 29.91
C GLY A 213 1.42 -10.74 28.41
N VAL A 214 0.59 -10.10 27.57
CA VAL A 214 0.62 -10.29 26.11
C VAL A 214 1.43 -9.16 25.47
N PRO A 215 2.48 -9.46 24.68
CA PRO A 215 3.26 -8.42 24.02
C PRO A 215 2.51 -7.80 22.83
N VAL A 216 2.90 -6.57 22.49
CA VAL A 216 2.30 -5.78 21.43
C VAL A 216 3.32 -5.33 20.39
N LEU A 217 3.04 -5.67 19.12
CA LEU A 217 3.69 -5.07 17.96
C LEU A 217 2.86 -3.90 17.44
N VAL A 218 3.51 -2.78 17.16
CA VAL A 218 2.89 -1.59 16.57
C VAL A 218 3.43 -1.35 15.16
N ASP A 219 2.54 -1.38 14.15
CA ASP A 219 2.84 -0.89 12.81
C ASP A 219 2.77 0.65 12.78
N GLY A 220 3.95 1.25 12.92
CA GLY A 220 4.19 2.68 12.93
C GLY A 220 4.46 3.27 11.56
N SER A 221 4.26 2.53 10.46
CA SER A 221 4.65 2.97 9.11
C SER A 221 4.04 4.30 8.67
N GLN A 222 2.84 4.64 9.17
CA GLN A 222 2.20 5.95 8.96
C GLN A 222 2.17 6.81 10.23
N GLY A 223 2.52 6.27 11.40
CA GLY A 223 2.64 7.07 12.61
C GLY A 223 3.93 7.88 12.64
N ILE A 224 5.04 7.25 12.24
CA ILE A 224 6.38 7.83 12.29
C ILE A 224 6.55 9.15 11.50
N PRO A 225 5.93 9.40 10.33
CA PRO A 225 6.09 10.68 9.62
C PRO A 225 5.18 11.81 10.14
N HIS A 226 4.11 11.50 10.88
CA HIS A 226 3.01 12.44 11.19
C HIS A 226 2.91 12.82 12.67
N GLY A 227 3.86 12.39 13.51
CA GLY A 227 3.86 12.71 14.92
C GLY A 227 5.13 12.31 15.64
N SER A 228 5.27 12.79 16.87
CA SER A 228 6.33 12.37 17.78
C SER A 228 6.10 10.92 18.19
N VAL A 229 7.13 10.09 18.08
CA VAL A 229 7.08 8.69 18.51
C VAL A 229 8.02 8.52 19.69
N ASP A 230 7.47 8.03 20.79
CA ASP A 230 8.21 7.65 21.98
C ASP A 230 7.83 6.20 22.32
N VAL A 231 8.69 5.25 22.00
CA VAL A 231 8.43 3.83 22.21
C VAL A 231 8.47 3.44 23.70
N GLN A 232 9.16 4.22 24.54
CA GLN A 232 9.21 4.00 25.98
C GLN A 232 7.90 4.44 26.65
N ASP A 233 7.41 5.63 26.31
CA ASP A 233 6.13 6.16 26.81
C ASP A 233 4.92 5.45 26.18
N MET A 234 5.06 4.93 24.96
CA MET A 234 4.06 4.03 24.35
C MET A 234 4.04 2.65 25.02
N ASP A 235 5.18 2.22 25.55
CA ASP A 235 5.45 0.90 26.12
C ASP A 235 5.21 -0.28 25.15
N CYS A 236 5.29 -0.06 23.84
CA CYS A 236 5.19 -1.15 22.87
C CYS A 236 6.38 -2.11 22.97
N ASP A 237 6.15 -3.39 22.70
CA ASP A 237 7.19 -4.42 22.76
C ASP A 237 7.99 -4.50 21.46
N PHE A 238 7.30 -4.26 20.34
CA PHE A 238 7.89 -4.07 19.03
C PHE A 238 7.28 -2.85 18.33
N TYR A 239 8.10 -2.11 17.59
CA TYR A 239 7.63 -1.00 16.76
C TYR A 239 8.32 -1.05 15.40
N VAL A 240 7.55 -0.94 14.32
CA VAL A 240 8.09 -1.08 12.96
C VAL A 240 7.80 0.15 12.11
N PHE A 241 8.73 0.49 11.22
CA PHE A 241 8.48 1.49 10.18
C PHE A 241 9.40 1.33 8.97
N SER A 242 9.04 1.99 7.86
CA SER A 242 9.81 1.99 6.61
C SER A 242 10.42 3.36 6.34
N GLY A 243 11.71 3.40 5.97
CA GLY A 243 12.45 4.65 5.73
C GLY A 243 11.89 5.47 4.58
N HIS A 244 11.37 4.82 3.52
CA HIS A 244 10.81 5.52 2.36
C HIS A 244 9.53 6.33 2.67
N LYS A 245 8.90 6.11 3.83
CA LYS A 245 7.78 6.92 4.33
C LYS A 245 8.23 8.03 5.29
N LEU A 246 9.46 7.96 5.80
CA LEU A 246 10.09 8.98 6.65
C LEU A 246 11.13 9.78 5.86
N TYR A 247 10.81 10.18 4.62
CA TYR A 247 11.66 10.99 3.74
C TYR A 247 13.05 10.39 3.41
N GLY A 248 13.33 9.18 3.86
CA GLY A 248 14.55 8.42 3.62
C GLY A 248 14.48 7.51 2.38
N PRO A 249 15.55 6.75 2.12
CA PRO A 249 15.64 5.91 0.92
C PRO A 249 14.69 4.71 0.94
N THR A 250 14.47 4.12 -0.24
CA THR A 250 13.84 2.81 -0.37
C THR A 250 14.77 1.69 0.07
N GLY A 251 14.20 0.53 0.39
CA GLY A 251 14.98 -0.67 0.73
C GLY A 251 15.59 -0.65 2.14
N ILE A 252 15.21 0.31 2.98
CA ILE A 252 15.55 0.36 4.41
C ILE A 252 14.29 0.55 5.25
N GLY A 253 14.23 -0.15 6.38
CA GLY A 253 13.23 -0.05 7.42
C GLY A 253 13.82 -0.49 8.76
N VAL A 254 13.01 -0.36 9.79
CA VAL A 254 13.44 -0.53 11.16
C VAL A 254 12.45 -1.43 11.90
N LEU A 255 12.99 -2.36 12.66
CA LEU A 255 12.35 -3.00 13.80
C LEU A 255 12.99 -2.45 15.07
N TYR A 256 12.19 -1.82 15.93
CA TYR A 256 12.48 -1.69 17.34
C TYR A 256 11.92 -2.90 18.09
N GLY A 257 12.67 -3.45 19.03
CA GLY A 257 12.16 -4.43 19.98
C GLY A 257 12.81 -4.27 21.35
N LYS A 258 12.06 -4.50 22.43
CA LYS A 258 12.64 -4.49 23.78
C LYS A 258 13.75 -5.54 23.89
N SER A 259 14.89 -5.15 24.46
CA SER A 259 16.10 -5.99 24.54
C SER A 259 15.83 -7.43 24.97
N ALA A 260 15.10 -7.63 26.07
CA ALA A 260 14.81 -8.96 26.62
C ALA A 260 14.06 -9.88 25.63
N LEU A 261 13.18 -9.30 24.79
CA LEU A 261 12.47 -10.07 23.76
C LEU A 261 13.40 -10.41 22.60
N LEU A 262 14.15 -9.44 22.09
CA LEU A 262 15.10 -9.64 20.99
C LEU A 262 16.18 -10.69 21.35
N ASP A 263 16.69 -10.66 22.58
CA ASP A 263 17.68 -11.62 23.05
C ASP A 263 17.12 -13.05 23.06
N SER A 264 15.86 -13.20 23.51
CA SER A 264 15.17 -14.50 23.60
C SER A 264 14.80 -15.09 22.23
N MET A 265 14.55 -14.24 21.24
CA MET A 265 14.02 -14.59 19.92
C MET A 265 15.03 -15.35 19.05
N ASP A 266 14.64 -16.46 18.42
CA ASP A 266 15.51 -17.21 17.48
C ASP A 266 15.89 -16.38 16.24
N PRO A 267 17.04 -16.62 15.58
CA PRO A 267 17.39 -15.90 14.36
C PRO A 267 16.36 -16.07 13.23
N TYR A 268 16.19 -15.02 12.42
CA TYR A 268 15.25 -15.02 11.30
C TYR A 268 15.89 -15.47 9.99
N GLN A 269 16.89 -14.72 9.53
CA GLN A 269 17.71 -15.07 8.38
C GLN A 269 19.08 -15.55 8.87
N THR A 270 19.67 -16.54 8.22
CA THR A 270 20.93 -17.16 8.64
C THR A 270 21.99 -17.00 7.56
N GLY A 271 23.22 -16.64 7.96
CA GLY A 271 24.33 -16.43 7.03
C GLY A 271 25.53 -15.77 7.70
N GLY A 272 26.32 -15.02 6.93
CA GLY A 272 27.39 -14.18 7.47
C GLY A 272 26.86 -13.09 8.42
N ASP A 273 27.76 -12.52 9.22
CA ASP A 273 27.54 -11.37 10.14
C ASP A 273 26.63 -11.59 11.35
N MET A 274 25.62 -12.45 11.23
CA MET A 274 24.73 -12.83 12.33
C MET A 274 25.27 -13.96 13.22
N ILE A 275 26.47 -14.47 12.94
CA ILE A 275 27.15 -15.54 13.67
C ILE A 275 28.25 -15.03 14.59
N LYS A 276 28.50 -15.76 15.67
CA LYS A 276 29.68 -15.60 16.54
C LYS A 276 30.75 -16.65 16.26
N LEU A 277 30.35 -17.91 16.11
CA LEU A 277 31.22 -19.03 15.73
C LEU A 277 30.46 -20.00 14.83
N VAL A 278 31.11 -20.45 13.74
CA VAL A 278 30.61 -21.49 12.84
C VAL A 278 31.62 -22.62 12.80
N THR A 279 31.13 -23.83 13.04
CA THR A 279 31.82 -25.11 12.83
C THR A 279 30.96 -25.98 11.91
N PHE A 280 31.47 -27.13 11.44
CA PHE A 280 30.65 -28.04 10.63
C PHE A 280 29.52 -28.69 11.46
N GLU A 281 29.72 -28.81 12.77
CA GLU A 281 28.79 -29.48 13.69
C GLU A 281 27.76 -28.54 14.30
N ASN A 282 28.16 -27.29 14.59
CA ASN A 282 27.29 -26.32 15.28
C ASN A 282 27.61 -24.86 14.93
N THR A 283 26.61 -23.99 15.13
CA THR A 283 26.72 -22.53 15.01
C THR A 283 26.23 -21.85 16.28
N THR A 284 26.96 -20.82 16.73
CA THR A 284 26.49 -19.90 17.78
C THR A 284 26.24 -18.53 17.16
N TYR A 285 25.15 -17.89 17.57
CA TYR A 285 24.69 -16.63 16.99
C TYR A 285 25.32 -15.42 17.68
N ASN A 286 25.33 -14.30 16.95
CA ASN A 286 25.81 -13.02 17.44
C ASN A 286 24.81 -12.40 18.42
N ASP A 287 25.24 -11.35 19.11
CA ASP A 287 24.39 -10.56 19.98
C ASP A 287 23.46 -9.66 19.14
N VAL A 288 22.38 -9.18 19.76
CA VAL A 288 21.47 -8.21 19.15
C VAL A 288 22.22 -6.87 18.97
N PRO A 289 22.09 -6.15 17.83
CA PRO A 289 21.14 -6.35 16.73
C PRO A 289 21.63 -7.31 15.63
N TYR A 290 22.92 -7.62 15.62
CA TYR A 290 23.58 -8.37 14.53
C TYR A 290 23.00 -9.77 14.31
N LYS A 291 22.44 -10.39 15.36
CA LYS A 291 21.67 -11.64 15.29
C LYS A 291 20.60 -11.65 14.18
N PHE A 292 20.06 -10.48 13.84
CA PHE A 292 18.96 -10.32 12.89
C PHE A 292 19.37 -9.64 11.57
N GLU A 293 20.64 -9.30 11.42
CA GLU A 293 21.20 -8.58 10.27
C GLU A 293 22.15 -9.52 9.49
N ALA A 294 21.56 -10.51 8.82
CA ALA A 294 22.32 -11.52 8.10
C ALA A 294 22.89 -10.98 6.77
N GLY A 295 24.19 -11.23 6.53
CA GLY A 295 24.90 -10.82 5.33
C GLY A 295 25.26 -9.33 5.26
N THR A 296 25.67 -8.87 4.08
CA THR A 296 25.94 -7.44 3.86
C THR A 296 24.65 -6.64 3.93
N GLN A 297 24.64 -5.61 4.78
CA GLN A 297 23.48 -4.76 5.02
C GLN A 297 23.32 -3.65 3.95
N ASN A 298 22.15 -3.02 3.93
CA ASN A 298 21.91 -1.81 3.15
C ASN A 298 22.53 -0.60 3.85
N ILE A 299 23.84 -0.43 3.68
CA ILE A 299 24.66 0.53 4.41
C ILE A 299 24.28 1.97 4.06
N GLU A 300 24.22 2.29 2.77
CA GLU A 300 23.82 3.60 2.26
C GLU A 300 22.37 3.94 2.63
N GLY A 301 21.50 2.93 2.66
CA GLY A 301 20.11 3.08 3.05
C GLY A 301 19.98 3.53 4.50
N ALA A 302 20.71 2.88 5.41
CA ALA A 302 20.74 3.28 6.82
C ALA A 302 21.32 4.69 7.00
N ILE A 303 22.44 5.00 6.33
CA ILE A 303 23.05 6.35 6.38
C ILE A 303 22.08 7.42 5.87
N GLY A 304 21.42 7.16 4.74
CA GLY A 304 20.40 8.06 4.18
C GLY A 304 19.17 8.21 5.07
N LEU A 305 18.76 7.16 5.77
CA LEU A 305 17.70 7.26 6.79
C LEU A 305 18.13 8.13 7.97
N GLY A 306 19.38 8.00 8.42
CA GLY A 306 19.97 8.88 9.43
C GLY A 306 19.96 10.35 9.00
N ALA A 307 20.29 10.64 7.74
CA ALA A 307 20.21 12.00 7.19
C ALA A 307 18.76 12.51 7.09
N ALA A 308 17.78 11.63 6.84
CA ALA A 308 16.37 12.01 6.84
C ALA A 308 15.91 12.42 8.25
N ILE A 309 16.36 11.70 9.28
CA ILE A 309 16.12 12.06 10.69
C ILE A 309 16.77 13.40 11.03
N ASP A 310 18.02 13.64 10.62
CA ASP A 310 18.67 14.94 10.82
C ASP A 310 17.88 16.07 10.17
N TYR A 311 17.40 15.86 8.94
CA TYR A 311 16.58 16.84 8.23
C TYR A 311 15.30 17.16 9.02
N LEU A 312 14.59 16.14 9.50
CA LEU A 312 13.37 16.31 10.30
C LEU A 312 13.64 17.04 11.64
N ASN A 313 14.78 16.76 12.27
CA ASN A 313 15.19 17.44 13.50
C ASN A 313 15.64 18.90 13.26
N SER A 314 16.05 19.23 12.03
CA SER A 314 16.48 20.58 11.65
C SER A 314 15.33 21.55 11.40
N ILE A 315 14.12 21.05 11.16
CA ILE A 315 12.93 21.85 10.89
C ILE A 315 12.07 21.99 12.16
N PRO A 316 11.24 23.04 12.28
CA PRO A 316 10.28 23.16 13.38
C PRO A 316 9.15 22.12 13.24
N PHE A 317 9.44 20.86 13.54
CA PHE A 317 8.61 19.71 13.21
C PHE A 317 7.20 19.79 13.81
N GLN A 318 7.05 20.30 15.04
CA GLN A 318 5.72 20.50 15.64
C GLN A 318 4.86 21.50 14.85
N GLN A 319 5.46 22.54 14.28
CA GLN A 319 4.76 23.47 13.40
C GLN A 319 4.46 22.82 12.03
N ALA A 320 5.35 21.95 11.54
CA ALA A 320 5.12 21.17 10.32
C ALA A 320 3.92 20.22 10.45
N ILE A 321 3.81 19.49 11.56
CA ILE A 321 2.66 18.63 11.86
C ILE A 321 1.37 19.45 12.02
N ARG A 322 1.45 20.62 12.66
CA ARG A 322 0.30 21.54 12.72
C ARG A 322 -0.15 21.97 11.32
N HIS A 323 0.80 22.32 10.45
CA HIS A 323 0.51 22.67 9.04
C HIS A 323 -0.16 21.50 8.30
N GLU A 324 0.31 20.27 8.46
CA GLU A 324 -0.35 19.07 7.90
C GLU A 324 -1.81 18.93 8.37
N HIS A 325 -2.08 19.12 9.66
CA HIS A 325 -3.44 19.08 10.20
C HIS A 325 -4.32 20.21 9.68
N GLU A 326 -3.77 21.42 9.52
CA GLU A 326 -4.49 22.56 8.91
C GLU A 326 -4.84 22.26 7.44
N LEU A 327 -3.93 21.63 6.68
CA LEU A 327 -4.20 21.18 5.32
C LEU A 327 -5.24 20.06 5.25
N LEU A 328 -5.19 19.08 6.15
CA LEU A 328 -6.20 18.03 6.22
C LEU A 328 -7.59 18.64 6.43
N TYR A 329 -7.76 19.48 7.44
CA TYR A 329 -9.05 20.12 7.74
C TYR A 329 -9.54 20.98 6.57
N TYR A 330 -8.63 21.73 5.95
CA TYR A 330 -8.94 22.52 4.76
C TYR A 330 -9.41 21.62 3.62
N ALA A 331 -8.63 20.61 3.25
CA ALA A 331 -8.95 19.68 2.17
C ALA A 331 -10.28 18.96 2.38
N GLU A 332 -10.52 18.41 3.57
CA GLU A 332 -11.78 17.71 3.83
C GLU A 332 -12.99 18.64 3.72
N ASN A 333 -12.91 19.87 4.20
CA ASN A 333 -14.01 20.84 4.06
C ASN A 333 -14.27 21.18 2.60
N ARG A 334 -13.21 21.48 1.84
CA ARG A 334 -13.34 21.81 0.41
C ARG A 334 -13.86 20.63 -0.42
N ILE A 335 -13.50 19.40 -0.07
CA ILE A 335 -14.00 18.18 -0.73
C ILE A 335 -15.46 17.92 -0.36
N ARG A 336 -15.87 18.13 0.91
CA ARG A 336 -17.26 17.94 1.35
C ARG A 336 -18.25 18.93 0.71
N GLU A 337 -17.77 20.06 0.21
CA GLU A 337 -18.59 20.99 -0.60
C GLU A 337 -18.95 20.44 -1.99
N LEU A 338 -18.30 19.36 -2.44
CA LEU A 338 -18.54 18.76 -3.75
C LEU A 338 -19.62 17.66 -3.64
N GLU A 339 -20.81 17.93 -4.19
CA GLU A 339 -21.92 16.96 -4.22
C GLU A 339 -21.53 15.69 -4.99
N GLY A 340 -21.79 14.51 -4.44
CA GLY A 340 -21.46 13.22 -5.08
C GLY A 340 -20.03 12.74 -4.84
N ILE A 341 -19.28 13.35 -3.91
CA ILE A 341 -18.06 12.79 -3.35
C ILE A 341 -18.32 12.36 -1.90
N GLN A 342 -17.93 11.13 -1.57
CA GLN A 342 -17.97 10.61 -0.21
C GLN A 342 -16.55 10.34 0.29
N ILE A 343 -16.20 10.93 1.44
CA ILE A 343 -14.97 10.60 2.17
C ILE A 343 -15.20 9.30 2.96
N ILE A 344 -14.27 8.36 2.82
CA ILE A 344 -14.26 7.07 3.52
C ILE A 344 -13.33 7.18 4.73
N GLY A 345 -13.90 6.99 5.92
CA GLY A 345 -13.23 7.20 7.20
C GLY A 345 -13.37 8.65 7.71
N ASN A 346 -14.10 8.84 8.80
CA ASN A 346 -14.37 10.13 9.45
C ASN A 346 -14.02 10.10 10.95
N ALA A 347 -13.00 9.33 11.32
CA ALA A 347 -12.48 9.27 12.67
C ALA A 347 -12.19 10.67 13.24
N LYS A 348 -12.34 10.84 14.56
CA LYS A 348 -12.15 12.14 15.24
C LYS A 348 -10.69 12.58 15.22
N LYS A 349 -9.77 11.61 15.25
CA LYS A 349 -8.32 11.84 15.17
C LYS A 349 -7.80 11.19 13.90
N LYS A 350 -7.33 12.02 12.98
CA LYS A 350 -6.83 11.59 11.67
C LYS A 350 -5.49 12.23 11.35
N ALA A 351 -4.58 11.43 10.84
CA ALA A 351 -3.41 11.84 10.07
C ALA A 351 -3.88 12.36 8.70
N PRO A 352 -3.05 13.09 7.96
CA PRO A 352 -3.46 13.85 6.77
C PRO A 352 -3.63 12.95 5.52
N VAL A 353 -4.52 11.95 5.64
CA VAL A 353 -4.90 10.98 4.62
C VAL A 353 -6.41 11.01 4.43
N ILE A 354 -6.84 11.11 3.17
CA ILE A 354 -8.24 11.20 2.75
C ILE A 354 -8.46 10.16 1.66
N SER A 355 -9.19 9.09 2.00
CA SER A 355 -9.78 8.20 0.99
C SER A 355 -11.16 8.72 0.60
N LEU A 356 -11.47 8.69 -0.68
CA LEU A 356 -12.76 9.09 -1.22
C LEU A 356 -13.23 8.18 -2.34
N VAL A 357 -14.54 8.18 -2.54
CA VAL A 357 -15.22 7.65 -3.72
C VAL A 357 -16.06 8.77 -4.35
N MET A 358 -16.34 8.65 -5.64
CA MET A 358 -17.17 9.60 -6.38
C MET A 358 -18.27 8.82 -7.08
N ASP A 359 -19.51 9.28 -6.96
CA ASP A 359 -20.67 8.56 -7.46
C ASP A 359 -20.53 8.24 -8.95
N GLY A 360 -20.74 6.98 -9.31
CA GLY A 360 -20.72 6.51 -10.70
C GLY A 360 -19.37 6.65 -11.42
N LEU A 361 -18.27 6.90 -10.70
CA LEU A 361 -16.91 6.84 -11.27
C LEU A 361 -16.06 5.82 -10.54
N HIS A 362 -15.35 5.00 -11.33
CA HIS A 362 -14.36 4.10 -10.77
C HIS A 362 -13.17 4.93 -10.24
N PRO A 363 -12.63 4.63 -9.03
CA PRO A 363 -11.54 5.41 -8.44
C PRO A 363 -10.32 5.59 -9.36
N HIS A 364 -10.02 4.58 -10.18
CA HIS A 364 -8.94 4.66 -11.17
C HIS A 364 -9.11 5.82 -12.16
N ASP A 365 -10.35 6.13 -12.57
CA ASP A 365 -10.60 7.19 -13.56
C ASP A 365 -10.40 8.57 -12.92
N ILE A 366 -10.74 8.72 -11.63
CA ILE A 366 -10.39 9.89 -10.82
C ILE A 366 -8.87 10.11 -10.86
N GLY A 367 -8.07 9.09 -10.55
CA GLY A 367 -6.61 9.19 -10.56
C GLY A 367 -6.04 9.53 -11.94
N THR A 368 -6.60 8.97 -13.02
CA THR A 368 -6.14 9.23 -14.39
C THR A 368 -6.39 10.68 -14.80
N LEU A 369 -7.57 11.21 -14.48
CA LEU A 369 -7.94 12.58 -14.82
C LEU A 369 -7.16 13.60 -13.99
N LEU A 370 -6.93 13.33 -12.70
CA LEU A 370 -6.08 14.17 -11.86
C LEU A 370 -4.61 14.19 -12.33
N ASP A 371 -4.06 13.06 -12.78
CA ASP A 371 -2.71 12.99 -13.35
C ASP A 371 -2.58 13.76 -14.68
N ALA A 372 -3.67 13.94 -15.44
CA ALA A 372 -3.70 14.85 -16.58
C ALA A 372 -3.59 16.33 -16.16
N ASP A 373 -3.97 16.65 -14.92
CA ASP A 373 -3.78 17.94 -14.27
C ASP A 373 -2.46 18.06 -13.48
N GLY A 374 -1.58 17.06 -13.56
CA GLY A 374 -0.29 17.04 -12.86
C GLY A 374 -0.41 16.69 -11.37
N ILE A 375 -1.57 16.21 -10.93
CA ILE A 375 -1.87 15.85 -9.54
C ILE A 375 -1.72 14.34 -9.36
N ALA A 376 -0.74 13.93 -8.56
CA ALA A 376 -0.47 12.54 -8.26
C ALA A 376 -1.20 12.10 -6.98
N ILE A 377 -2.16 11.19 -7.12
CA ILE A 377 -2.86 10.50 -6.03
C ILE A 377 -2.75 8.97 -6.21
N ARG A 378 -3.23 8.20 -5.22
CA ARG A 378 -3.32 6.73 -5.34
C ARG A 378 -4.75 6.28 -5.58
N THR A 379 -4.93 5.19 -6.30
CA THR A 379 -6.23 4.53 -6.48
C THR A 379 -6.10 3.04 -6.25
N GLY A 380 -7.10 2.41 -5.63
CA GLY A 380 -7.14 0.95 -5.41
C GLY A 380 -7.50 0.61 -3.96
N HIS A 381 -7.04 -0.55 -3.50
CA HIS A 381 -7.27 -1.03 -2.13
C HIS A 381 -6.28 -0.50 -1.10
N HIS A 382 -5.20 0.15 -1.55
CA HIS A 382 -4.10 0.63 -0.71
C HIS A 382 -3.53 -0.44 0.23
N CYS A 383 -3.52 -1.70 -0.22
CA CYS A 383 -3.11 -2.86 0.58
C CYS A 383 -3.94 -3.02 1.89
N THR A 384 -5.22 -2.67 1.84
CA THR A 384 -6.19 -2.79 2.95
C THR A 384 -7.53 -3.33 2.44
N GLN A 385 -7.50 -4.40 1.64
CA GLN A 385 -8.71 -4.97 1.02
C GLN A 385 -9.85 -5.26 2.03
N PRO A 386 -9.61 -5.77 3.26
CA PRO A 386 -10.67 -5.92 4.26
C PRO A 386 -11.38 -4.61 4.64
N VAL A 387 -10.67 -3.47 4.61
CA VAL A 387 -11.27 -2.15 4.83
C VAL A 387 -12.24 -1.80 3.69
N MET A 388 -11.85 -2.09 2.45
CA MET A 388 -12.70 -1.86 1.27
C MET A 388 -13.97 -2.72 1.34
N GLN A 389 -13.83 -3.99 1.75
CA GLN A 389 -14.96 -4.90 1.98
C GLN A 389 -15.90 -4.38 3.08
N PHE A 390 -15.37 -3.88 4.19
CA PHE A 390 -16.17 -3.32 5.28
C PHE A 390 -17.01 -2.11 4.81
N PHE A 391 -16.38 -1.20 4.06
CA PHE A 391 -17.07 -0.02 3.50
C PHE A 391 -17.89 -0.33 2.24
N LYS A 392 -17.87 -1.59 1.76
CA LYS A 392 -18.58 -2.05 0.56
C LYS A 392 -18.25 -1.21 -0.67
N VAL A 393 -16.96 -0.93 -0.85
CA VAL A 393 -16.43 -0.24 -2.02
C VAL A 393 -15.36 -1.13 -2.67
N PRO A 394 -15.27 -1.17 -4.01
CA PRO A 394 -14.22 -1.95 -4.68
C PRO A 394 -12.83 -1.36 -4.42
N ALA A 395 -12.75 -0.03 -4.41
CA ALA A 395 -11.52 0.72 -4.24
C ALA A 395 -11.83 2.16 -3.79
N THR A 396 -10.79 2.92 -3.43
CA THR A 396 -10.89 4.36 -3.17
C THR A 396 -9.79 5.13 -3.90
N ALA A 397 -10.03 6.40 -4.17
CA ALA A 397 -8.98 7.36 -4.50
C ALA A 397 -8.45 7.94 -3.19
N ARG A 398 -7.13 7.99 -3.01
CA ARG A 398 -6.47 8.40 -1.77
C ARG A 398 -5.55 9.57 -2.01
N ILE A 399 -5.84 10.66 -1.30
CA ILE A 399 -5.02 11.85 -1.14
C ILE A 399 -4.28 11.69 0.18
N SER A 400 -2.97 11.87 0.17
CA SER A 400 -2.13 11.81 1.35
C SER A 400 -1.13 12.94 1.32
N ILE A 401 -1.22 13.81 2.31
CA ILE A 401 -0.55 15.10 2.38
C ILE A 401 0.69 14.95 3.27
N ALA A 402 1.76 15.67 2.93
CA ALA A 402 2.95 15.83 3.75
C ALA A 402 3.18 17.32 4.03
N PHE A 403 4.07 17.65 4.98
CA PHE A 403 4.31 19.02 5.41
C PHE A 403 4.79 19.96 4.29
N TYR A 404 5.36 19.44 3.19
CA TYR A 404 5.77 20.26 2.05
C TYR A 404 4.62 20.63 1.10
N ASN A 405 3.42 20.08 1.29
CA ASN A 405 2.26 20.43 0.49
C ASN A 405 1.67 21.78 0.91
N THR A 406 0.83 22.38 0.07
CA THR A 406 0.27 23.73 0.32
C THR A 406 -1.24 23.81 0.12
N LYS A 407 -1.85 24.91 0.59
CA LYS A 407 -3.29 25.15 0.38
C LYS A 407 -3.63 25.35 -1.10
N GLU A 408 -2.74 25.97 -1.86
CA GLU A 408 -2.88 26.18 -3.29
C GLU A 408 -2.90 24.84 -4.06
N GLU A 409 -2.10 23.87 -3.61
CA GLU A 409 -2.15 22.51 -4.16
C GLU A 409 -3.49 21.81 -3.86
N ILE A 410 -4.07 22.04 -2.68
CA ILE A 410 -5.41 21.56 -2.32
C ILE A 410 -6.50 22.27 -3.15
N ASP A 411 -6.39 23.58 -3.37
CA ASP A 411 -7.32 24.32 -4.23
C ASP A 411 -7.30 23.81 -5.67
N GLN A 412 -6.11 23.54 -6.20
CA GLN A 412 -5.96 22.96 -7.53
C GLN A 412 -6.54 21.54 -7.60
N LEU A 413 -6.33 20.72 -6.56
CA LEU A 413 -6.98 19.41 -6.43
C LEU A 413 -8.51 19.53 -6.47
N VAL A 414 -9.11 20.43 -5.70
CA VAL A 414 -10.56 20.62 -5.61
C VAL A 414 -11.13 21.11 -6.96
N CYS A 415 -10.42 22.03 -7.62
CA CYS A 415 -10.77 22.46 -8.98
C CYS A 415 -10.74 21.30 -9.97
N SER A 416 -9.73 20.43 -9.91
CA SER A 416 -9.63 19.27 -10.79
C SER A 416 -10.68 18.21 -10.47
N LEU A 417 -11.02 17.97 -9.20
CA LEU A 417 -12.13 17.09 -8.81
C LEU A 417 -13.48 17.57 -9.37
N ARG A 418 -13.76 18.88 -9.38
CA ARG A 418 -14.96 19.42 -10.04
C ARG A 418 -14.99 19.13 -11.53
N LYS A 419 -13.87 19.31 -12.24
CA LYS A 419 -13.79 18.98 -13.67
C LYS A 419 -14.08 17.51 -13.93
N VAL A 420 -13.60 16.61 -13.07
CA VAL A 420 -13.90 15.18 -13.15
C VAL A 420 -15.41 14.92 -13.02
N MET A 421 -16.09 15.61 -12.10
CA MET A 421 -17.54 15.53 -11.94
C MET A 421 -18.31 16.08 -13.15
N GLU A 422 -17.87 17.21 -13.72
CA GLU A 422 -18.48 17.81 -14.91
C GLU A 422 -18.31 16.92 -16.15
N PHE A 423 -17.14 16.29 -16.32
CA PHE A 423 -16.88 15.35 -17.41
C PHE A 423 -17.88 14.19 -17.43
N LYS A 424 -18.30 13.71 -16.25
CA LYS A 424 -19.37 12.71 -16.11
C LYS A 424 -20.71 13.22 -16.64
N GLN A 425 -21.05 14.49 -16.38
CA GLN A 425 -22.36 15.06 -16.72
C GLN A 425 -22.50 15.43 -18.20
N THR A 426 -21.43 15.90 -18.85
CA THR A 426 -21.53 16.51 -20.20
C THR A 426 -21.12 15.60 -21.34
N GLY A 427 -20.27 14.60 -21.11
CA GLY A 427 -19.74 13.74 -22.17
C GLY A 427 -19.13 14.48 -23.37
N SER A 428 -18.72 15.74 -23.21
CA SER A 428 -18.51 16.64 -24.35
C SER A 428 -17.08 16.63 -24.87
N ARG A 429 -16.96 16.09 -26.09
CA ARG A 429 -15.98 16.41 -27.13
C ARG A 429 -15.63 17.91 -27.18
N GLN A 430 -14.41 18.29 -26.81
CA GLN A 430 -13.65 19.39 -27.43
C GLN A 430 -12.31 19.60 -26.73
N SER A 431 -11.22 19.08 -27.31
CA SER A 431 -10.12 19.86 -27.90
C SER A 431 -8.82 19.05 -27.83
N LEU A 432 -8.30 18.62 -28.98
CA LEU A 432 -6.89 18.72 -29.43
C LEU A 432 -6.73 17.94 -30.75
N GLN A 433 -6.47 18.65 -31.84
CA GLN A 433 -6.56 18.14 -33.23
C GLN A 433 -5.44 17.16 -33.66
N SER A 434 -4.66 16.60 -32.74
CA SER A 434 -3.81 15.42 -32.96
C SER A 434 -4.37 14.12 -32.35
N GLU A 435 -5.50 14.20 -31.61
CA GLU A 435 -6.04 13.13 -30.77
C GLU A 435 -7.07 12.21 -31.43
N ARG A 436 -7.52 12.49 -32.67
CA ARG A 436 -8.69 11.83 -33.29
C ARG A 436 -8.67 10.29 -33.33
N ILE A 437 -7.49 9.66 -33.39
CA ILE A 437 -7.40 8.19 -33.38
C ILE A 437 -7.46 7.63 -31.95
N ASN A 438 -6.86 8.31 -30.97
CA ASN A 438 -7.01 7.94 -29.56
C ASN A 438 -8.43 8.26 -29.05
N GLU A 439 -9.05 9.35 -29.52
CA GLU A 439 -10.43 9.71 -29.22
C GLU A 439 -11.39 8.62 -29.69
N ILE A 440 -11.27 8.08 -30.91
CA ILE A 440 -12.14 6.98 -31.37
C ILE A 440 -11.99 5.75 -30.47
N TYR A 441 -10.76 5.38 -30.09
CA TYR A 441 -10.52 4.24 -29.20
C TYR A 441 -11.02 4.48 -27.77
N GLN A 442 -10.93 5.71 -27.27
CA GLN A 442 -11.50 6.12 -25.99
C GLN A 442 -13.03 6.21 -26.06
N GLU A 443 -13.61 6.66 -27.17
CA GLU A 443 -15.06 6.68 -27.41
C GLU A 443 -15.62 5.26 -27.43
N THR A 444 -14.95 4.30 -28.08
CA THR A 444 -15.36 2.89 -28.04
C THR A 444 -15.29 2.32 -26.62
N ILE A 445 -14.24 2.62 -25.86
CA ILE A 445 -14.14 2.21 -24.44
C ILE A 445 -15.31 2.80 -23.66
N VAL A 446 -15.56 4.12 -23.77
CA VAL A 446 -16.66 4.81 -23.10
C VAL A 446 -18.03 4.25 -23.50
N GLU A 447 -18.25 3.95 -24.78
CA GLU A 447 -19.51 3.38 -25.27
C GLU A 447 -19.77 2.00 -24.66
N HIS A 448 -18.77 1.11 -24.67
CA HIS A 448 -18.90 -0.19 -24.03
C HIS A 448 -18.93 -0.14 -22.50
N ASP A 449 -18.42 0.94 -21.88
CA ASP A 449 -18.54 1.15 -20.44
C ASP A 449 -19.96 1.59 -20.04
N ARG A 450 -20.58 2.46 -20.85
CA ARG A 450 -21.94 2.97 -20.66
C ARG A 450 -23.01 1.96 -21.05
N ASN A 451 -22.84 1.33 -22.21
CA ASN A 451 -23.77 0.39 -22.82
C ASN A 451 -23.11 -0.98 -23.05
N PRO A 452 -22.68 -1.68 -21.99
CA PRO A 452 -22.00 -2.97 -22.14
C PRO A 452 -22.94 -4.04 -22.70
N ARG A 453 -22.56 -4.63 -23.84
CA ARG A 453 -23.15 -5.87 -24.36
C ARG A 453 -23.06 -6.99 -23.31
N ASN A 454 -24.09 -7.79 -23.14
CA ASN A 454 -24.13 -8.99 -22.29
C ASN A 454 -23.85 -8.76 -20.78
N PHE A 455 -24.05 -7.55 -20.27
CA PHE A 455 -23.89 -7.24 -18.84
C PHE A 455 -25.16 -7.56 -18.04
N LYS A 456 -25.26 -8.79 -17.55
CA LYS A 456 -26.40 -9.28 -16.74
C LYS A 456 -26.01 -10.54 -15.97
N VAL A 457 -26.71 -10.80 -14.87
CA VAL A 457 -26.67 -12.11 -14.20
C VAL A 457 -27.38 -13.14 -15.07
N CYS A 458 -26.80 -14.32 -15.23
CA CYS A 458 -27.45 -15.48 -15.84
C CYS A 458 -27.72 -16.55 -14.77
N PHE A 459 -28.95 -16.63 -14.30
CA PHE A 459 -29.37 -17.60 -13.26
C PHE A 459 -29.46 -19.04 -13.78
N GLU A 460 -29.62 -19.22 -15.09
CA GLU A 460 -29.77 -20.53 -15.75
C GLU A 460 -28.49 -20.97 -16.46
N CYS A 461 -27.36 -20.30 -16.21
CA CYS A 461 -26.10 -20.68 -16.82
C CYS A 461 -25.49 -21.90 -16.12
N SER A 462 -25.02 -22.84 -16.93
CA SER A 462 -24.45 -24.13 -16.50
C SER A 462 -23.07 -24.00 -15.86
N HIS A 463 -22.33 -22.92 -16.16
CA HIS A 463 -20.99 -22.70 -15.62
C HIS A 463 -20.76 -21.23 -15.30
N SER A 464 -19.93 -20.96 -14.30
CA SER A 464 -19.50 -19.61 -13.94
C SER A 464 -18.11 -19.62 -13.30
N ASP A 465 -17.38 -18.51 -13.45
CA ASP A 465 -16.11 -18.29 -12.76
C ASP A 465 -15.93 -16.80 -12.43
N GLU A 466 -15.07 -16.51 -11.47
CA GLU A 466 -14.82 -15.17 -10.97
C GLU A 466 -13.37 -14.74 -11.18
N GLY A 467 -13.19 -13.48 -11.55
CA GLY A 467 -11.89 -12.85 -11.74
C GLY A 467 -11.73 -11.63 -10.84
N PHE A 468 -10.52 -11.46 -10.31
CA PHE A 468 -10.17 -10.29 -9.48
C PHE A 468 -8.85 -9.65 -9.91
N ASN A 469 -8.85 -8.33 -10.10
CA ASN A 469 -7.62 -7.56 -10.32
C ASN A 469 -7.22 -6.82 -9.03
N PRO A 470 -6.21 -7.31 -8.28
CA PRO A 470 -5.85 -6.77 -6.97
C PRO A 470 -5.24 -5.36 -7.02
N PHE A 471 -4.85 -4.88 -8.20
CA PHE A 471 -4.25 -3.56 -8.37
C PHE A 471 -5.28 -2.44 -8.33
N CYS A 472 -6.45 -2.65 -8.93
CA CYS A 472 -7.49 -1.63 -9.07
C CYS A 472 -8.80 -1.97 -8.37
N GLY A 473 -9.03 -3.24 -8.02
CA GLY A 473 -10.29 -3.70 -7.41
C GLY A 473 -11.34 -4.19 -8.39
N ASP A 474 -11.02 -4.27 -9.68
CA ASP A 474 -11.94 -4.82 -10.67
C ASP A 474 -12.29 -6.27 -10.31
N HIS A 475 -13.58 -6.55 -10.16
CA HIS A 475 -14.15 -7.88 -9.96
C HIS A 475 -15.12 -8.18 -11.10
N ILE A 476 -15.00 -9.36 -11.69
CA ILE A 476 -15.88 -9.84 -12.75
C ILE A 476 -16.35 -11.25 -12.43
N VAL A 477 -17.62 -11.51 -12.70
CA VAL A 477 -18.20 -12.85 -12.75
C VAL A 477 -18.60 -13.12 -14.18
N LEU A 478 -18.13 -14.22 -14.75
CA LEU A 478 -18.54 -14.70 -16.06
C LEU A 478 -19.52 -15.85 -15.90
N TYR A 479 -20.56 -15.86 -16.74
CA TYR A 479 -21.53 -16.94 -16.83
C TYR A 479 -21.55 -17.49 -18.25
N LEU A 480 -21.61 -18.82 -18.37
CA LEU A 480 -21.45 -19.51 -19.63
C LEU A 480 -22.43 -20.67 -19.77
N ASN A 481 -23.04 -20.77 -20.95
CA ASN A 481 -23.77 -21.95 -21.41
C ASN A 481 -23.11 -22.54 -22.65
N ILE A 482 -22.90 -23.86 -22.63
CA ILE A 482 -22.19 -24.58 -23.68
C ILE A 482 -23.04 -25.75 -24.15
N GLU A 483 -23.10 -25.94 -25.46
CA GLU A 483 -23.64 -27.15 -26.08
C GLU A 483 -22.64 -27.67 -27.12
N ASN A 484 -22.29 -28.95 -27.05
CA ASN A 484 -21.35 -29.58 -27.99
C ASN A 484 -20.03 -28.80 -28.15
N ASN A 485 -19.46 -28.33 -27.04
CA ASN A 485 -18.27 -27.47 -26.98
C ASN A 485 -18.41 -26.09 -27.64
N VAL A 486 -19.63 -25.66 -28.01
CA VAL A 486 -19.92 -24.34 -28.58
C VAL A 486 -20.58 -23.44 -27.53
N ILE A 487 -20.07 -22.22 -27.39
CA ILE A 487 -20.62 -21.20 -26.51
C ILE A 487 -21.97 -20.72 -27.05
N ARG A 488 -23.04 -21.02 -26.32
CA ARG A 488 -24.42 -20.66 -26.67
C ARG A 488 -24.87 -19.36 -26.04
N ASP A 489 -24.47 -19.13 -24.79
CA ASP A 489 -24.68 -17.88 -24.09
C ASP A 489 -23.44 -17.55 -23.26
N ILE A 490 -23.03 -16.29 -23.28
CA ILE A 490 -21.98 -15.77 -22.41
C ILE A 490 -22.39 -14.39 -21.91
N THR A 491 -22.41 -14.24 -20.60
CA THR A 491 -22.77 -12.97 -19.94
C THR A 491 -21.79 -12.68 -18.82
N PHE A 492 -21.78 -11.44 -18.36
CA PHE A 492 -20.92 -11.05 -17.24
C PHE A 492 -21.60 -10.04 -16.34
N GLN A 493 -21.12 -9.97 -15.10
CA GLN A 493 -21.42 -8.90 -14.17
C GLN A 493 -20.17 -8.57 -13.35
N GLY A 494 -20.17 -7.45 -12.64
CA GLY A 494 -19.15 -7.14 -11.65
C GLY A 494 -18.90 -5.64 -11.50
N GLU A 495 -18.03 -5.31 -10.57
CA GLU A 495 -17.54 -3.94 -10.35
C GLU A 495 -16.26 -3.75 -11.16
N LEU A 496 -16.39 -3.11 -12.33
CA LEU A 496 -15.34 -3.03 -13.34
C LEU A 496 -15.07 -1.57 -13.72
N CYS A 497 -13.80 -1.19 -13.83
CA CYS A 497 -13.39 0.04 -14.50
C CYS A 497 -13.75 -0.01 -16.00
N ALA A 498 -13.76 1.16 -16.65
CA ALA A 498 -14.16 1.28 -18.05
C ALA A 498 -13.41 0.28 -18.95
N ILE A 499 -12.09 0.14 -18.81
CA ILE A 499 -11.29 -0.78 -19.63
C ILE A 499 -11.69 -2.25 -19.43
N SER A 500 -11.88 -2.69 -18.18
CA SER A 500 -12.27 -4.07 -17.91
C SER A 500 -13.69 -4.35 -18.39
N LYS A 501 -14.62 -3.41 -18.19
CA LYS A 501 -15.99 -3.54 -18.66
C LYS A 501 -16.06 -3.56 -20.18
N SER A 502 -15.33 -2.68 -20.86
CA SER A 502 -15.26 -2.70 -22.33
C SER A 502 -14.61 -3.98 -22.85
N SER A 503 -13.55 -4.46 -22.20
CA SER A 503 -12.89 -5.71 -22.60
C SER A 503 -13.84 -6.89 -22.46
N ALA A 504 -14.58 -6.99 -21.36
CA ALA A 504 -15.60 -8.02 -21.15
C ALA A 504 -16.74 -7.91 -22.17
N SER A 505 -17.21 -6.69 -22.43
CA SER A 505 -18.28 -6.44 -23.40
C SER A 505 -17.89 -6.85 -24.83
N ILE A 506 -16.68 -6.51 -25.26
CA ILE A 506 -16.14 -6.92 -26.56
C ILE A 506 -15.90 -8.43 -26.59
N MET A 507 -15.26 -8.98 -25.57
CA MET A 507 -14.97 -10.41 -25.46
C MET A 507 -16.24 -11.25 -25.56
N THR A 508 -17.26 -10.97 -24.75
CA THR A 508 -18.51 -11.75 -24.77
C THR A 508 -19.15 -11.71 -26.15
N GLY A 509 -19.22 -10.55 -26.81
CA GLY A 509 -19.71 -10.45 -28.19
C GLY A 509 -18.89 -11.25 -29.21
N MET A 510 -17.57 -11.30 -29.04
CA MET A 510 -16.68 -12.05 -29.92
C MET A 510 -16.73 -13.56 -29.72
N LEU A 511 -17.03 -14.03 -28.50
CA LEU A 511 -17.00 -15.46 -28.15
C LEU A 511 -18.32 -16.18 -28.38
N MET A 512 -19.44 -15.47 -28.52
CA MET A 512 -20.73 -16.06 -28.87
C MET A 512 -20.64 -16.93 -30.13
N GLY A 513 -21.11 -18.18 -30.05
CA GLY A 513 -21.12 -19.14 -31.15
C GLY A 513 -19.76 -19.77 -31.49
N LYS A 514 -18.70 -19.45 -30.76
CA LYS A 514 -17.38 -20.08 -30.93
C LYS A 514 -17.23 -21.33 -30.09
N THR A 515 -16.33 -22.21 -30.50
CA THR A 515 -15.92 -23.36 -29.69
C THR A 515 -15.00 -22.92 -28.54
N LEU A 516 -14.93 -23.71 -27.47
CA LEU A 516 -14.00 -23.44 -26.35
C LEU A 516 -12.54 -23.32 -26.82
N LYS A 517 -12.13 -24.19 -27.76
CA LYS A 517 -10.78 -24.16 -28.36
C LYS A 517 -10.51 -22.87 -29.15
N GLU A 518 -11.51 -22.37 -29.86
CA GLU A 518 -11.40 -21.08 -30.55
C GLU A 518 -11.30 -19.92 -29.56
N ALA A 519 -12.06 -19.96 -28.45
CA ALA A 519 -11.98 -18.96 -27.39
C ALA A 519 -10.59 -18.89 -26.75
N GLU A 520 -9.99 -20.04 -26.42
CA GLU A 520 -8.59 -20.10 -25.95
C GLU A 520 -7.61 -19.56 -27.00
N GLY A 521 -7.80 -19.92 -28.27
CA GLY A 521 -6.99 -19.42 -29.37
C GLY A 521 -7.05 -17.89 -29.51
N MET A 522 -8.20 -17.28 -29.21
CA MET A 522 -8.38 -15.83 -29.22
C MET A 522 -7.66 -15.15 -28.03
N TYR A 523 -7.73 -15.73 -26.84
CA TYR A 523 -6.94 -15.24 -25.70
C TYR A 523 -5.45 -15.23 -26.01
N ASN A 524 -4.92 -16.33 -26.55
CA ASN A 524 -3.50 -16.43 -26.91
C ASN A 524 -3.08 -15.38 -27.93
N LYS A 525 -3.94 -15.10 -28.92
CA LYS A 525 -3.71 -14.02 -29.90
C LYS A 525 -3.72 -12.64 -29.23
N PHE A 526 -4.71 -12.37 -28.39
CA PHE A 526 -4.81 -11.11 -27.64
C PHE A 526 -3.60 -10.91 -26.72
N HIS A 527 -3.23 -11.92 -25.94
CA HIS A 527 -2.09 -11.93 -25.03
C HIS A 527 -0.75 -11.73 -25.75
N SER A 528 -0.52 -12.48 -26.84
CA SER A 528 0.70 -12.36 -27.65
C SER A 528 0.83 -10.98 -28.30
N ALA A 529 -0.27 -10.48 -28.87
CA ALA A 529 -0.31 -9.17 -29.50
C ALA A 529 -0.01 -8.05 -28.50
N PHE A 530 -0.54 -8.16 -27.29
CA PHE A 530 -0.38 -7.14 -26.27
C PHE A 530 0.98 -7.14 -25.57
N ASN A 531 1.63 -8.31 -25.40
CA ASN A 531 2.95 -8.42 -24.79
C ASN A 531 4.12 -8.20 -25.77
N SER A 532 3.89 -8.29 -27.08
CA SER A 532 4.94 -8.12 -28.10
C SER A 532 5.42 -6.68 -28.31
N GLY A 533 4.78 -5.68 -27.69
CA GLY A 533 5.14 -4.26 -27.80
C GLY A 533 4.99 -3.65 -29.20
N ASN A 534 4.43 -4.39 -30.17
CA ASN A 534 4.45 -4.01 -31.58
C ASN A 534 3.05 -3.58 -32.05
N VAL A 535 2.73 -2.30 -31.85
CA VAL A 535 1.46 -1.64 -32.23
C VAL A 535 1.05 -1.93 -33.69
N THR A 536 2.03 -2.08 -34.57
CA THR A 536 1.85 -2.38 -36.00
C THR A 536 1.29 -3.78 -36.28
N LYS A 537 1.57 -4.78 -35.43
CA LYS A 537 0.96 -6.12 -35.52
C LYS A 537 -0.48 -6.16 -35.00
N ILE A 538 -0.85 -5.24 -34.12
CA ILE A 538 -2.19 -5.16 -33.52
C ILE A 538 -3.19 -4.54 -34.50
N LYS A 539 -2.74 -3.52 -35.25
CA LYS A 539 -3.55 -2.89 -36.30
C LYS A 539 -3.80 -3.80 -37.51
N ASN A 540 -2.86 -4.70 -37.84
CA ASN A 540 -2.95 -5.58 -39.01
C ASN A 540 -3.33 -7.03 -38.68
N GLY A 541 -3.44 -7.39 -37.40
CA GLY A 541 -3.52 -8.78 -36.95
C GLY A 541 -4.91 -9.23 -36.54
N ASN A 542 -5.95 -9.09 -37.37
CA ASN A 542 -7.24 -9.78 -37.20
C ASN A 542 -7.88 -9.77 -35.78
N LEU A 543 -7.60 -8.75 -34.96
CA LEU A 543 -8.06 -8.64 -33.56
C LEU A 543 -9.39 -7.89 -33.41
N GLY A 544 -9.92 -7.32 -34.49
CA GLY A 544 -11.20 -6.60 -34.51
C GLY A 544 -11.24 -5.44 -33.50
N GLU A 545 -12.34 -5.34 -32.74
CA GLU A 545 -12.54 -4.31 -31.72
C GLU A 545 -11.45 -4.33 -30.61
N LEU A 546 -10.74 -5.45 -30.38
CA LEU A 546 -9.69 -5.53 -29.35
C LEU A 546 -8.47 -4.64 -29.65
N ALA A 547 -8.32 -4.16 -30.88
CA ALA A 547 -7.28 -3.21 -31.24
C ALA A 547 -7.39 -1.88 -30.47
N ILE A 548 -8.57 -1.55 -29.89
CA ILE A 548 -8.77 -0.33 -29.11
C ILE A 548 -7.86 -0.24 -27.89
N PHE A 549 -7.49 -1.38 -27.30
CA PHE A 549 -6.62 -1.44 -26.14
C PHE A 549 -5.14 -1.22 -26.51
N SER A 550 -4.77 -1.12 -27.80
CA SER A 550 -3.38 -0.84 -28.20
C SER A 550 -2.82 0.46 -27.61
N SER A 551 -3.70 1.42 -27.31
CA SER A 551 -3.36 2.70 -26.68
C SER A 551 -2.90 2.58 -25.22
N ILE A 552 -3.25 1.48 -24.52
CA ILE A 552 -2.95 1.29 -23.08
C ILE A 552 -1.78 0.34 -22.81
N GLN A 553 -1.05 -0.11 -23.86
CA GLN A 553 0.08 -1.04 -23.74
C GLN A 553 1.25 -0.49 -22.90
N ASN A 554 1.44 0.82 -22.91
CA ASN A 554 2.50 1.47 -22.13
C ASN A 554 2.15 1.59 -20.64
N SER A 555 1.00 1.07 -20.20
CA SER A 555 0.58 1.08 -18.80
C SER A 555 0.37 -0.36 -18.30
N PRO A 556 1.37 -0.95 -17.60
CA PRO A 556 1.27 -2.31 -17.07
C PRO A 556 0.04 -2.55 -16.18
N ALA A 557 -0.38 -1.54 -15.42
CA ALA A 557 -1.59 -1.62 -14.60
C ALA A 557 -2.86 -1.72 -15.45
N ARG A 558 -3.00 -0.89 -16.50
CA ARG A 558 -4.17 -0.91 -17.40
C ARG A 558 -4.22 -2.17 -18.28
N MET A 559 -3.07 -2.74 -18.64
CA MET A 559 -3.02 -4.02 -19.35
C MET A 559 -3.70 -5.13 -18.53
N LYS A 560 -3.50 -5.18 -17.21
CA LYS A 560 -4.17 -6.15 -16.34
C LYS A 560 -5.69 -5.99 -16.34
N CYS A 561 -6.20 -4.76 -16.38
CA CYS A 561 -7.64 -4.50 -16.53
C CYS A 561 -8.19 -5.09 -17.83
N ALA A 562 -7.49 -4.88 -18.95
CA ALA A 562 -7.93 -5.41 -20.24
C ALA A 562 -7.87 -6.94 -20.31
N TYR A 563 -6.89 -7.57 -19.63
CA TYR A 563 -6.76 -9.02 -19.59
C TYR A 563 -7.72 -9.72 -18.63
N LEU A 564 -8.19 -9.04 -17.58
CA LEU A 564 -8.99 -9.66 -16.53
C LEU A 564 -10.17 -10.52 -17.06
N PRO A 565 -11.04 -10.03 -17.97
CA PRO A 565 -12.14 -10.84 -18.49
C PRO A 565 -11.66 -12.07 -19.25
N TRP A 566 -10.59 -11.93 -20.04
CA TRP A 566 -10.03 -13.02 -20.83
C TRP A 566 -9.37 -14.09 -19.98
N GLN A 567 -8.64 -13.69 -18.94
CA GLN A 567 -8.06 -14.63 -17.97
C GLN A 567 -9.15 -15.40 -17.22
N THR A 568 -10.21 -14.69 -16.82
CA THR A 568 -11.38 -15.31 -16.18
C THR A 568 -12.03 -16.33 -17.11
N MET A 569 -12.15 -16.01 -18.41
CA MET A 569 -12.66 -16.95 -19.41
C MET A 569 -11.75 -18.18 -19.58
N THR A 570 -10.43 -18.00 -19.61
CA THR A 570 -9.49 -19.13 -19.70
C THR A 570 -9.57 -20.04 -18.47
N ASN A 571 -9.67 -19.47 -17.26
CA ASN A 571 -9.86 -20.25 -16.04
C ASN A 571 -11.17 -21.04 -16.09
N LEU A 572 -12.27 -20.39 -16.50
CA LEU A 572 -13.57 -21.02 -16.68
C LEU A 572 -13.50 -22.20 -17.67
N ILE A 573 -12.85 -22.03 -18.83
CA ILE A 573 -12.66 -23.12 -19.79
C ILE A 573 -11.84 -24.27 -19.19
N SER A 574 -10.77 -23.96 -18.45
CA SER A 574 -9.96 -24.97 -17.77
C SER A 574 -10.76 -25.77 -16.74
N HIS A 575 -11.59 -25.11 -15.93
CA HIS A 575 -12.46 -25.76 -14.95
C HIS A 575 -13.49 -26.68 -15.60
N ILE A 576 -14.02 -26.28 -16.76
CA ILE A 576 -14.95 -27.12 -17.54
C ILE A 576 -14.23 -28.36 -18.07
N GLY A 577 -12.99 -28.21 -18.56
CA GLY A 577 -12.15 -29.32 -18.99
C GLY A 577 -11.89 -30.35 -17.89
N THR A 578 -11.60 -29.91 -16.67
CA THR A 578 -11.36 -30.81 -15.52
C THR A 578 -12.63 -31.56 -15.10
N LEU A 579 -13.79 -30.90 -15.13
CA LEU A 579 -15.08 -31.54 -14.78
C LEU A 579 -15.46 -32.66 -15.77
N THR A 580 -15.17 -32.47 -17.06
CA THR A 580 -15.41 -33.51 -18.08
C THR A 580 -14.45 -34.71 -17.96
N ALA A 581 -13.22 -34.49 -17.49
CA ALA A 581 -12.24 -35.56 -17.27
C ALA A 581 -12.54 -36.38 -16.01
N GLU A 582 -13.06 -35.76 -14.95
CA GLU A 582 -13.48 -36.47 -13.73
C GLU A 582 -14.75 -37.31 -13.98
N GLN A 583 -15.70 -36.82 -14.78
CA GLN A 583 -16.91 -37.60 -15.14
C GLN A 583 -16.59 -38.86 -15.98
N HIS A 584 -15.55 -38.83 -16.82
CA HIS A 584 -15.09 -40.02 -17.56
C HIS A 584 -14.42 -41.09 -16.67
N ASN A 585 -13.91 -40.73 -15.48
CA ASN A 585 -13.28 -41.69 -14.57
C ASN A 585 -14.28 -42.42 -13.64
N TYR A 586 -15.57 -42.06 -13.66
CA TYR A 586 -16.62 -42.75 -12.91
C TYR A 586 -17.51 -43.67 -13.78
N GLU A 587 -17.30 -43.70 -15.10
CA GLU A 587 -18.01 -44.58 -16.05
C GLU A 587 -17.11 -45.66 -16.69
N VAL A 588 -15.99 -46.05 -16.04
CA VAL A 588 -15.16 -47.20 -16.46
C VAL A 588 -15.26 -48.36 -15.48
#